data_AF-A0A174SA19-F1
#
_entry.id   AF-A0A174SA19-F1
#
_cell.length_a   1.000
_cell.length_b   1.000
_cell.length_c   1.000
_cell.angle_alpha   90.00
_cell.angle_beta   90.00
_cell.angle_gamma   90.00
#
_symmetry.space_group_name_H-M   'P 1'
#
loop_
_entity.id
_entity.type
_entity.pdbx_description
1 polymer ?
#
loop_
_entity_poly.entity_id
_entity_poly.type
_entity_poly.pdbx_seq_one_letter_code
_entity_poly.pdbx_strand_id
1 'polypeptide(L)'
;MIYAGYKKSLSSDEQYTPRYAVLPIIKYLPRGKTVWCPFDTEHSEFVIALKEAGFKVVFSHIGTGRDFFTYEPEQWDFIVSNPPFSIKQKIVERCLSLGKPFALLMGNLWLNSSAPCRLFVEKEMQMLLFDKRIQFTEKNGVYFGSSYFCYKVLPKQIVFEGLEKTGYQRSRMHEDVEKLVIPIIKYE
;
A
#
# COMPACT_ATOMS: atom_id res chain seq x y z
N MET A 1 -27.88 8.01 2.04
CA MET A 1 -27.01 9.22 2.09
C MET A 1 -25.98 9.12 0.99
N ILE A 2 -26.14 9.95 -0.03
CA ILE A 2 -25.25 10.04 -1.19
C ILE A 2 -24.09 10.95 -0.76
N TYR A 3 -22.88 10.43 -0.64
CA TYR A 3 -21.70 11.25 -0.36
C TYR A 3 -21.35 12.07 -1.61
N ALA A 4 -21.94 13.25 -1.71
CA ALA A 4 -21.55 14.30 -2.63
C ALA A 4 -20.31 15.01 -2.06
N GLY A 5 -19.22 15.07 -2.84
CA GLY A 5 -18.08 15.96 -2.51
C GLY A 5 -16.67 15.44 -2.76
N TYR A 6 -16.44 14.40 -3.58
CA TYR A 6 -15.06 14.01 -3.91
C TYR A 6 -14.45 14.97 -4.95
N LYS A 7 -13.82 16.05 -4.49
CA LYS A 7 -12.89 16.84 -5.30
C LYS A 7 -11.61 16.03 -5.48
N LYS A 8 -11.28 15.69 -6.72
CA LYS A 8 -10.02 15.04 -7.10
C LYS A 8 -8.88 16.04 -6.88
N SER A 9 -8.13 15.90 -5.79
CA SER A 9 -6.84 16.56 -5.58
C SER A 9 -5.79 15.48 -5.45
N LEU A 10 -4.56 15.71 -5.92
CA LEU A 10 -3.45 14.74 -5.75
C LEU A 10 -3.21 14.36 -4.28
N SER A 11 -3.53 15.27 -3.35
CA SER A 11 -3.52 15.00 -1.91
C SER A 11 -4.50 13.90 -1.46
N SER A 12 -5.42 13.46 -2.32
CA SER A 12 -6.40 12.41 -2.00
C SER A 12 -5.96 11.02 -2.43
N ASP A 13 -5.05 10.90 -3.40
CA ASP A 13 -4.62 9.62 -3.96
C ASP A 13 -3.34 9.06 -3.30
N GLU A 14 -2.46 9.92 -2.80
CA GLU A 14 -1.30 9.53 -2.00
C GLU A 14 -1.60 9.70 -0.50
N GLN A 15 -1.82 8.58 0.18
CA GLN A 15 -1.92 8.55 1.63
C GLN A 15 -0.65 7.96 2.22
N TYR A 16 0.17 8.80 2.86
CA TYR A 16 1.41 8.32 3.44
C TYR A 16 1.15 7.38 4.63
N THR A 17 1.77 6.21 4.60
CA THR A 17 1.56 5.19 5.63
C THR A 17 2.42 5.47 6.86
N PRO A 18 1.82 5.60 8.06
CA PRO A 18 2.60 5.74 9.28
C PRO A 18 3.29 4.42 9.62
N ARG A 19 4.46 4.51 10.24
CA ARG A 19 5.32 3.34 10.51
C ARG A 19 4.59 2.21 11.24
N TYR A 20 3.76 2.54 12.22
CA TYR A 20 3.03 1.54 13.01
C TYR A 20 2.07 0.68 12.18
N ALA A 21 1.63 1.15 11.01
CA ALA A 21 0.80 0.39 10.08
C ALA A 21 1.61 -0.56 9.17
N VAL A 22 2.92 -0.31 9.04
CA VAL A 22 3.85 -1.18 8.30
C VAL A 22 4.28 -2.37 9.15
N LEU A 23 4.63 -2.14 10.42
CA LEU A 23 5.22 -3.17 11.29
C LEU A 23 4.46 -4.51 11.34
N PRO A 24 3.11 -4.56 11.37
CA PRO A 24 2.39 -5.84 11.46
C PRO A 24 2.64 -6.77 10.28
N ILE A 25 2.71 -6.28 9.04
CA ILE A 25 2.86 -7.17 7.87
C ILE A 25 4.22 -7.87 7.86
N ILE A 26 5.26 -7.23 8.41
CA ILE A 26 6.64 -7.74 8.47
C ILE A 26 6.71 -9.12 9.15
N LYS A 27 5.85 -9.38 10.14
CA LYS A 27 5.79 -10.65 10.88
C LYS A 27 5.51 -11.86 9.97
N TYR A 28 4.86 -11.62 8.82
CA TYR A 28 4.40 -12.66 7.90
C TYR A 28 5.26 -12.76 6.63
N LEU A 29 6.28 -11.90 6.49
CA LEU A 29 7.13 -11.90 5.30
C LEU A 29 8.27 -12.92 5.44
N PRO A 30 8.52 -13.77 4.43
CA PRO A 30 9.59 -14.76 4.47
C PRO A 30 10.97 -14.09 4.43
N ARG A 31 11.84 -14.38 5.40
CA ARG A 31 13.19 -13.81 5.51
C ARG A 31 14.09 -14.19 4.33
N GLY A 32 15.10 -13.36 4.06
CA GLY A 32 16.09 -13.60 2.99
C GLY A 32 15.58 -13.33 1.57
N LYS A 33 14.38 -12.76 1.45
CA LYS A 33 13.70 -12.46 0.19
C LYS A 33 13.76 -10.97 -0.15
N THR A 34 13.52 -10.65 -1.42
CA THR A 34 13.53 -9.28 -1.95
C THR A 34 12.12 -8.72 -2.05
N VAL A 35 11.87 -7.63 -1.32
CA VAL A 35 10.58 -6.92 -1.33
C VAL A 35 10.60 -5.82 -2.36
N TRP A 36 9.57 -5.78 -3.21
CA TRP A 36 9.33 -4.64 -4.09
C TRP A 36 8.28 -3.71 -3.47
N CYS A 37 8.65 -2.45 -3.32
CA CYS A 37 7.80 -1.34 -2.85
C CYS A 37 7.50 -0.42 -4.05
N PRO A 38 6.47 -0.72 -4.86
CA PRO A 38 6.27 -0.10 -6.18
C PRO A 38 5.72 1.32 -6.18
N PHE A 39 5.28 1.83 -5.04
CA PHE A 39 4.66 3.16 -4.89
C PHE A 39 5.41 4.01 -3.87
N ASP A 40 6.70 3.76 -3.71
CA ASP A 40 7.48 4.23 -2.58
C ASP A 40 8.78 4.88 -3.04
N THR A 41 9.20 5.91 -2.31
CA THR A 41 10.57 6.45 -2.40
C THR A 41 11.46 5.79 -1.34
N GLU A 42 12.75 6.13 -1.36
CA GLU A 42 13.70 5.64 -0.34
C GLU A 42 13.31 6.03 1.09
N HIS A 43 12.59 7.15 1.26
CA HIS A 43 12.14 7.65 2.56
C HIS A 43 10.77 7.12 3.00
N SER A 44 10.15 6.20 2.25
CA SER A 44 8.89 5.57 2.67
C SER A 44 9.10 4.74 3.95
N GLU A 45 8.09 4.75 4.83
CA GLU A 45 8.07 3.89 6.01
C GLU A 45 8.07 2.40 5.65
N PHE A 46 7.57 2.02 4.47
CA PHE A 46 7.73 0.66 3.96
C PHE A 46 9.20 0.33 3.74
N VAL A 47 9.89 1.14 2.95
CA VAL A 47 11.29 0.91 2.58
C VAL A 47 12.17 0.87 3.81
N ILE A 48 11.98 1.82 4.73
CA ILE A 48 12.81 1.93 5.93
C ILE A 48 12.56 0.76 6.88
N ALA A 49 11.31 0.47 7.22
CA ALA A 49 11.00 -0.60 8.17
C ALA A 49 11.38 -1.99 7.64
N LEU A 50 11.22 -2.24 6.33
CA LEU A 50 11.62 -3.50 5.70
C LEU A 50 13.15 -3.66 5.66
N LYS A 51 13.90 -2.60 5.34
CA LYS A 51 15.37 -2.63 5.39
C LYS A 51 15.88 -2.89 6.81
N GLU A 52 15.33 -2.20 7.81
CA GLU A 52 15.67 -2.41 9.22
C GLU A 52 15.33 -3.82 9.71
N ALA A 53 14.29 -4.43 9.14
CA ALA A 53 13.93 -5.83 9.39
C ALA A 53 14.82 -6.83 8.61
N GLY A 54 15.85 -6.38 7.90
CA GLY A 54 16.84 -7.22 7.23
C GLY A 54 16.42 -7.76 5.86
N PHE A 55 15.39 -7.19 5.23
CA PHE A 55 15.01 -7.55 3.86
C PHE A 55 15.87 -6.82 2.82
N LYS A 56 16.09 -7.46 1.67
CA LYS A 56 16.47 -6.73 0.46
C LYS A 56 15.25 -5.97 -0.02
N VAL A 57 15.38 -4.69 -0.32
CA VAL A 57 14.26 -3.84 -0.75
C VAL A 57 14.61 -3.14 -2.05
N VAL A 58 13.75 -3.31 -3.05
CA VAL A 58 13.74 -2.52 -4.28
C VAL A 58 12.51 -1.62 -4.22
N PHE A 59 12.67 -0.34 -4.52
CA PHE A 59 11.57 0.62 -4.53
C PHE A 59 11.49 1.33 -5.88
N SER A 60 10.29 1.77 -6.23
CA SER A 60 10.03 2.55 -7.44
C SER A 60 8.90 3.53 -7.18
N HIS A 61 8.89 4.62 -7.93
CA HIS A 61 7.84 5.62 -7.85
C HIS A 61 7.57 6.19 -9.23
N ILE A 62 6.32 6.52 -9.55
CA ILE A 62 5.98 7.16 -10.83
C ILE A 62 6.71 8.50 -11.01
N GLY A 63 6.86 9.26 -9.92
CA GLY A 63 7.62 10.52 -9.90
C GLY A 63 9.12 10.38 -10.17
N THR A 64 9.68 9.17 -10.19
CA THR A 64 11.08 8.91 -10.59
C THR A 64 11.17 8.26 -11.98
N GLY A 65 10.09 8.30 -12.77
CA GLY A 65 10.03 7.70 -14.10
C GLY A 65 9.85 6.18 -14.10
N ARG A 66 9.59 5.58 -12.93
CA ARG A 66 9.36 4.13 -12.78
C ARG A 66 7.90 3.88 -12.45
N ASP A 67 7.03 4.10 -13.44
CA ASP A 67 5.60 3.80 -13.34
C ASP A 67 5.42 2.31 -13.08
N PHE A 68 4.64 1.97 -12.04
CA PHE A 68 4.29 0.60 -11.73
C PHE A 68 3.89 -0.14 -13.01
N PHE A 69 2.93 0.33 -13.82
CA PHE A 69 2.38 -0.48 -14.92
C PHE A 69 3.37 -0.88 -16.02
N THR A 70 4.45 -0.12 -16.20
CA THR A 70 5.43 -0.32 -17.28
C THR A 70 6.80 -0.76 -16.76
N TYR A 71 7.11 -0.51 -15.50
CA TYR A 71 8.35 -0.91 -14.84
C TYR A 71 8.16 -2.20 -14.04
N GLU A 72 9.16 -3.08 -14.11
CA GLU A 72 9.32 -4.23 -13.23
C GLU A 72 10.82 -4.40 -12.92
N PRO A 73 11.23 -4.54 -11.65
CA PRO A 73 12.63 -4.75 -11.32
C PRO A 73 13.09 -6.16 -11.71
N GLU A 74 14.37 -6.32 -12.04
CA GLU A 74 14.93 -7.62 -12.46
C GLU A 74 14.79 -8.72 -11.39
N GLN A 75 14.94 -8.35 -10.11
CA GLN A 75 14.90 -9.30 -9.00
C GLN A 75 13.95 -8.81 -7.91
N TRP A 76 12.93 -9.62 -7.64
CA TRP A 76 11.97 -9.42 -6.56
C TRP A 76 11.20 -10.72 -6.28
N ASP A 77 10.79 -10.91 -5.02
CA ASP A 77 10.05 -12.09 -4.58
C ASP A 77 8.60 -11.79 -4.24
N PHE A 78 8.29 -10.62 -3.68
CA PHE A 78 6.92 -10.22 -3.34
C PHE A 78 6.77 -8.70 -3.24
N ILE A 79 5.52 -8.21 -3.35
CA ILE A 79 5.17 -6.78 -3.27
C ILE A 79 4.62 -6.44 -1.88
N VAL A 80 5.08 -5.33 -1.28
CA VAL A 80 4.47 -4.76 -0.07
C VAL A 80 4.46 -3.23 -0.19
N SER A 81 3.27 -2.62 -0.20
CA SER A 81 3.14 -1.16 -0.31
C SER A 81 1.71 -0.67 -0.01
N ASN A 82 1.51 0.64 0.01
CA ASN A 82 0.21 1.31 0.01
C ASN A 82 -0.07 1.90 -1.37
N PRO A 83 -0.93 1.27 -2.19
CA PRO A 83 -1.20 1.72 -3.55
C PRO A 83 -2.03 3.01 -3.60
N PRO A 84 -1.92 3.81 -4.68
CA PRO A 84 -2.82 4.94 -4.92
C PRO A 84 -4.28 4.47 -5.05
N PHE A 85 -5.17 5.16 -4.34
CA PHE A 85 -6.54 4.68 -4.11
C PHE A 85 -7.42 4.68 -5.38
N SER A 86 -7.29 5.68 -6.25
CA SER A 86 -8.15 5.84 -7.44
C SER A 86 -8.00 4.70 -8.46
N ILE A 87 -6.84 4.06 -8.53
CA ILE A 87 -6.50 3.03 -9.53
C ILE A 87 -6.25 1.64 -8.93
N LYS A 88 -6.62 1.42 -7.67
CA LYS A 88 -6.43 0.17 -6.92
C LYS A 88 -6.83 -1.11 -7.67
N GLN A 89 -7.92 -1.08 -8.45
CA GLN A 89 -8.38 -2.25 -9.21
C GLN A 89 -7.33 -2.70 -10.24
N LYS A 90 -6.81 -1.76 -11.05
CA LYS A 90 -5.78 -2.05 -12.06
C LYS A 90 -4.48 -2.53 -11.41
N ILE A 91 -4.16 -1.98 -10.23
CA ILE A 91 -2.99 -2.40 -9.46
C ILE A 91 -3.13 -3.86 -9.02
N VAL A 92 -4.27 -4.24 -8.44
CA VAL A 92 -4.51 -5.62 -8.00
C VAL A 92 -4.53 -6.57 -9.19
N GLU A 93 -5.16 -6.20 -10.30
CA GLU A 93 -5.14 -6.98 -11.55
C GLU A 93 -3.70 -7.27 -11.99
N ARG A 94 -2.84 -6.24 -12.01
CA ARG A 94 -1.43 -6.42 -12.35
C ARG A 94 -0.70 -7.28 -11.34
N CYS A 95 -0.84 -7.04 -10.04
CA CYS A 95 -0.24 -7.88 -8.99
C CYS A 95 -0.62 -9.35 -9.15
N LEU A 96 -1.89 -9.65 -9.42
CA LEU A 96 -2.36 -11.02 -9.66
C LEU A 96 -1.78 -11.62 -10.95
N SER A 97 -1.61 -10.82 -12.01
CA SER A 97 -0.99 -11.25 -13.27
C SER A 97 0.50 -11.57 -13.14
N LEU A 98 1.22 -10.88 -12.26
CA LEU A 98 2.63 -11.15 -11.96
C LEU A 98 2.81 -12.49 -11.21
N GLY A 99 1.74 -13.06 -10.65
CA GLY A 99 1.72 -14.41 -10.08
C GLY A 99 2.50 -14.61 -8.77
N LYS A 100 3.23 -13.59 -8.30
CA LYS A 100 4.00 -13.59 -7.05
C LYS A 100 3.19 -13.06 -5.86
N PRO A 101 3.59 -13.36 -4.61
CA PRO A 101 2.89 -12.87 -3.44
C PRO A 101 2.86 -11.34 -3.35
N PHE A 102 1.80 -10.80 -2.76
CA PHE A 102 1.70 -9.37 -2.45
C PHE A 102 0.90 -9.10 -1.18
N ALA A 103 1.15 -7.95 -0.56
CA ALA A 103 0.36 -7.37 0.50
C ALA A 103 0.17 -5.86 0.24
N LEU A 104 -1.06 -5.46 -0.07
CA LEU A 104 -1.40 -4.06 -0.38
C LEU A 104 -2.28 -3.48 0.73
N LEU A 105 -1.82 -2.39 1.36
CA LEU A 105 -2.61 -1.69 2.38
C LEU A 105 -3.74 -0.92 1.71
N MET A 106 -5.00 -1.30 1.91
CA MET A 106 -6.15 -0.65 1.27
C MET A 106 -7.31 -0.43 2.24
N GLY A 107 -8.16 0.55 1.92
CA GLY A 107 -9.37 0.82 2.69
C GLY A 107 -10.41 -0.30 2.57
N ASN A 108 -10.99 -0.71 3.69
CA ASN A 108 -11.98 -1.80 3.77
C ASN A 108 -13.28 -1.46 3.03
N LEU A 109 -13.52 -0.18 2.71
CA LEU A 109 -14.60 0.26 1.85
C LEU A 109 -14.60 -0.45 0.48
N TRP A 110 -13.45 -0.93 0.01
CA TRP A 110 -13.35 -1.67 -1.25
C TRP A 110 -14.14 -2.99 -1.26
N LEU A 111 -14.36 -3.61 -0.09
CA LEU A 111 -15.19 -4.80 0.06
C LEU A 111 -16.66 -4.57 -0.31
N ASN A 112 -17.14 -3.32 -0.32
CA ASN A 112 -18.49 -2.98 -0.76
C ASN A 112 -18.63 -2.93 -2.29
N SER A 113 -17.55 -3.15 -3.04
CA SER A 113 -17.58 -3.27 -4.50
C SER A 113 -17.56 -4.74 -4.91
N SER A 114 -18.04 -5.02 -6.12
CA SER A 114 -17.97 -6.37 -6.71
C SER A 114 -16.57 -6.74 -7.23
N ALA A 115 -15.61 -5.81 -7.23
CA ALA A 115 -14.28 -6.02 -7.80
C ALA A 115 -13.46 -7.09 -7.04
N PRO A 116 -13.32 -7.08 -5.70
CA PRO A 116 -12.63 -8.14 -4.99
C PRO A 116 -13.18 -9.53 -5.31
N CYS A 117 -14.51 -9.68 -5.34
CA CYS A 117 -15.16 -10.95 -5.69
C CYS A 117 -14.71 -11.42 -7.08
N ARG A 118 -14.77 -10.57 -8.11
CA ARG A 118 -14.33 -10.93 -9.46
C ARG A 118 -12.83 -11.25 -9.55
N LEU A 119 -11.99 -10.46 -8.89
CA LEU A 119 -10.53 -10.59 -8.99
C LEU A 119 -10.00 -11.81 -8.24
N PHE A 120 -10.68 -12.22 -7.17
CA PHE A 120 -10.23 -13.28 -6.29
C PHE A 120 -11.14 -14.52 -6.31
N VAL A 121 -12.10 -14.65 -7.21
CA VAL A 121 -12.98 -15.84 -7.25
C VAL A 121 -12.19 -17.14 -7.40
N GLU A 122 -11.14 -17.16 -8.23
CA GLU A 122 -10.23 -18.29 -8.42
C GLU A 122 -8.89 -18.14 -7.68
N LYS A 123 -8.78 -17.18 -6.75
CA LYS A 123 -7.53 -16.86 -6.06
C LYS A 123 -7.81 -16.69 -4.57
N GLU A 124 -6.99 -17.30 -3.72
CA GLU A 124 -7.16 -17.13 -2.28
C GLU A 124 -6.86 -15.67 -1.86
N MET A 125 -7.89 -14.84 -1.73
CA MET A 125 -7.78 -13.53 -1.10
C MET A 125 -7.47 -13.73 0.38
N GLN A 126 -6.48 -12.99 0.85
CA GLN A 126 -6.09 -12.98 2.25
C GLN A 126 -6.21 -11.56 2.82
N MET A 127 -6.50 -11.42 4.10
CA MET A 127 -6.67 -10.14 4.77
C MET A 127 -5.95 -10.10 6.12
N LEU A 128 -5.13 -9.06 6.33
CA LEU A 128 -4.60 -8.70 7.65
C LEU A 128 -5.43 -7.55 8.20
N LEU A 129 -6.36 -7.87 9.10
CA LEU A 129 -7.28 -6.95 9.72
C LEU A 129 -6.66 -6.32 10.97
N PHE A 130 -6.96 -5.03 11.19
CA PHE A 130 -6.51 -4.29 12.36
C PHE A 130 -7.64 -4.04 13.36
N ASP A 131 -7.30 -4.06 14.64
CA ASP A 131 -8.21 -3.73 15.75
C ASP A 131 -8.56 -2.23 15.84
N LYS A 132 -7.76 -1.37 15.19
CA LYS A 132 -7.92 0.09 15.17
C LYS A 132 -7.78 0.64 13.74
N ARG A 133 -8.32 1.84 13.51
CA ARG A 133 -8.15 2.55 12.24
C ARG A 133 -6.76 3.18 12.14
N ILE A 134 -6.18 3.13 10.95
CA ILE A 134 -4.93 3.84 10.63
C ILE A 134 -5.25 5.32 10.37
N GLN A 135 -4.47 6.22 10.96
CA GLN A 135 -4.64 7.66 10.84
C GLN A 135 -3.62 8.21 9.85
N PHE A 136 -4.06 8.35 8.59
CA PHE A 136 -3.22 8.87 7.49
C PHE A 136 -3.08 10.40 7.49
N THR A 137 -3.97 11.13 8.18
CA THR A 137 -3.99 12.60 8.22
C THR A 137 -4.20 13.11 9.64
N GLU A 138 -3.78 14.35 9.92
CA GLU A 138 -3.97 15.00 11.21
C GLU A 138 -5.43 15.01 11.68
N LYS A 139 -6.35 15.31 10.75
CA LYS A 139 -7.80 15.45 11.05
C LYS A 139 -8.55 14.13 11.14
N ASN A 140 -7.89 13.00 10.86
CA ASN A 140 -8.47 11.65 10.89
C ASN A 140 -9.85 11.54 10.21
N GLY A 141 -9.97 12.04 8.98
CA GLY A 141 -11.26 12.18 8.28
C GLY A 141 -11.84 10.90 7.67
N VAL A 142 -11.20 9.74 7.85
CA VAL A 142 -11.62 8.48 7.21
C VAL A 142 -12.42 7.63 8.21
N TYR A 143 -13.69 7.40 7.90
CA TYR A 143 -14.61 6.65 8.77
C TYR A 143 -14.51 5.13 8.65
N PHE A 144 -13.76 4.61 7.66
CA PHE A 144 -13.58 3.18 7.44
C PHE A 144 -12.18 2.69 7.86
N GLY A 145 -12.10 1.42 8.24
CA GLY A 145 -10.82 0.76 8.50
C GLY A 145 -10.00 0.54 7.24
N SER A 146 -8.71 0.25 7.42
CA SER A 146 -7.82 -0.25 6.37
C SER A 146 -7.25 -1.59 6.78
N SER A 147 -6.83 -2.39 5.82
CA SER A 147 -6.28 -3.73 6.05
C SER A 147 -5.32 -4.06 4.92
N TYR A 148 -4.37 -4.97 5.15
CA TYR A 148 -3.63 -5.52 4.01
C TYR A 148 -4.51 -6.51 3.29
N PHE A 149 -4.70 -6.31 1.99
CA PHE A 149 -5.24 -7.31 1.09
C PHE A 149 -4.07 -8.04 0.45
N CYS A 150 -4.02 -9.34 0.62
CA CYS A 150 -2.88 -10.16 0.31
C CYS A 150 -3.23 -11.31 -0.62
N TYR A 151 -2.18 -11.85 -1.25
CA TYR A 151 -2.20 -13.11 -1.99
C TYR A 151 -0.91 -13.86 -1.66
N LYS A 152 -1.02 -15.10 -1.15
CA LYS A 152 0.12 -15.98 -0.81
C LYS A 152 1.13 -15.39 0.20
N VAL A 153 0.69 -14.54 1.14
CA VAL A 153 1.54 -13.93 2.19
C VAL A 153 1.16 -14.45 3.57
N LEU A 154 -0.13 -14.48 3.88
CA LEU A 154 -0.62 -14.83 5.21
C LEU A 154 -0.75 -16.34 5.38
N PRO A 155 -0.63 -16.86 6.62
CA PRO A 155 -0.79 -18.29 6.91
C PRO A 155 -2.23 -18.80 6.76
N LYS A 156 -3.21 -17.91 6.63
CA LYS A 156 -4.64 -18.20 6.41
C LYS A 156 -5.33 -16.99 5.79
N GLN A 157 -6.56 -17.18 5.32
CA GLN A 157 -7.35 -16.14 4.64
C GLN A 157 -7.60 -14.88 5.48
N ILE A 158 -7.84 -15.00 6.80
CA ILE A 158 -8.07 -13.85 7.67
C ILE A 158 -7.18 -13.95 8.90
N VAL A 159 -6.36 -12.93 9.11
CA VAL A 159 -5.48 -12.77 10.26
C VAL A 159 -5.79 -11.43 10.92
N PHE A 160 -5.72 -11.39 12.25
CA PHE A 160 -6.00 -10.20 13.04
C PHE A 160 -4.72 -9.74 13.73
N GLU A 161 -4.45 -8.44 13.71
CA GLU A 161 -3.30 -7.81 14.36
C GLU A 161 -3.74 -6.58 15.16
N GLY A 162 -3.09 -6.40 16.31
CA GLY A 162 -3.28 -5.24 17.15
C GLY A 162 -2.32 -4.12 16.75
N LEU A 163 -2.82 -2.91 16.56
CA LEU A 163 -1.97 -1.72 16.40
C LEU A 163 -1.56 -1.21 17.78
N GLU A 164 -0.27 -1.29 18.11
CA GLU A 164 0.29 -0.91 19.42
C GLU A 164 0.01 0.56 19.77
N LYS A 165 0.13 1.44 18.79
CA LYS A 165 -0.14 2.88 18.89
C LYS A 165 -0.89 3.34 17.65
N THR A 166 -1.76 4.33 17.82
CA THR A 166 -2.44 5.01 16.72
C THR A 166 -2.34 6.52 16.90
N GLY A 167 -2.15 7.23 15.81
CA GLY A 167 -2.02 8.68 15.79
C GLY A 167 -1.40 9.12 14.48
N TYR A 168 -1.64 10.36 14.06
CA TYR A 168 -0.96 10.87 12.86
C TYR A 168 0.56 10.90 13.07
N GLN A 169 1.29 10.36 12.10
CA GLN A 169 2.74 10.44 12.01
C GLN A 169 3.08 10.89 10.59
N ARG A 170 3.68 12.07 10.45
CA ARG A 170 4.09 12.56 9.12
C ARG A 170 5.16 11.62 8.57
N SER A 171 4.90 11.05 7.40
CA SER A 171 5.88 10.20 6.72
C SER A 171 7.04 11.01 6.18
N ARG A 172 8.24 10.43 6.22
CA ARG A 172 9.45 11.02 5.66
C ARG A 172 9.41 11.14 4.13
N MET A 173 8.65 10.27 3.45
CA MET A 173 8.41 10.32 1.99
C MET A 173 7.66 11.59 1.55
N HIS A 174 6.98 12.29 2.47
CA HIS A 174 6.22 13.49 2.13
C HIS A 174 7.07 14.55 1.43
N GLU A 175 8.31 14.75 1.87
CA GLU A 175 9.22 15.72 1.26
C GLU A 175 9.71 15.30 -0.14
N ASP A 176 9.80 14.00 -0.39
CA ASP A 176 10.22 13.47 -1.70
C ASP A 176 9.17 13.75 -2.76
N VAL A 177 7.90 13.46 -2.45
CA VAL A 177 6.78 13.69 -3.37
C VAL A 177 6.64 15.17 -3.68
N GLU A 178 6.75 16.05 -2.68
CA GLU A 178 6.72 17.50 -2.91
C GLU A 178 7.77 17.95 -3.92
N LYS A 179 8.96 17.33 -3.92
CA LYS A 179 10.05 17.64 -4.85
C LYS A 179 9.91 16.94 -6.20
N LEU A 180 9.41 15.71 -6.23
CA LEU A 180 9.41 14.86 -7.43
C LEU A 180 8.14 14.99 -8.26
N VAL A 181 6.99 15.18 -7.63
CA VAL A 181 5.66 15.07 -8.27
C VAL A 181 5.05 16.44 -8.57
N ILE A 182 5.16 17.40 -7.65
CA ILE A 182 4.59 18.75 -7.84
C ILE A 182 5.16 19.46 -9.08
N PRO A 183 6.47 19.37 -9.40
CA PRO A 183 6.99 20.00 -10.61
C PRO A 183 6.42 19.40 -11.90
N ILE A 184 6.20 18.08 -11.97
CA ILE A 184 5.71 17.40 -13.18
C ILE A 184 4.30 17.89 -13.54
N ILE A 185 3.46 18.11 -12.53
CA ILE A 185 2.04 18.47 -12.70
C ILE A 185 1.85 19.95 -13.00
N LYS A 186 2.81 20.80 -12.65
CA LYS A 186 2.75 22.23 -13.00
C LYS A 186 2.94 22.50 -14.50
N TYR A 187 3.37 21.51 -15.27
CA TYR A 187 3.63 21.61 -16.71
C TYR A 187 2.75 20.69 -17.56
N GLU A 188 1.72 20.06 -16.98
CA GLU A 188 0.61 19.37 -17.66
C GLU A 188 -0.66 20.23 -17.61
#